data_AF-A0A419L0T9-F1
#
_entry.id   AF-A0A419L0T9-F1
#
_cell.length_a   1.000
_cell.length_b   1.000
_cell.length_c   1.000
_cell.angle_alpha   90.00
_cell.angle_beta   90.00
_cell.angle_gamma   90.00
#
_symmetry.space_group_name_H-M   'P 1'
#
loop_
_entity.id
_entity.type
_entity.pdbx_description
1 polymer ?
#
loop_
_entity_poly.entity_id
_entity_poly.type
_entity_poly.pdbx_seq_one_letter_code
_entity_poly.pdbx_strand_id
1 'polypeptide(L)'
;MKRLRSNKVALSNVVSTLIILVVSVLLAGVVTMYAVNITSTRTQQEALKVTKQAVWVYGDGTAYAALAIDNVGGRDVVIDKIQIRGVEAPWSNVYYIRLGSAISTSLNCPSATPN
;
A
#
# COMPACT_ATOMS: atom_id res chain seq x y z
N MET A 1 52.28 -30.47 -34.34
CA MET A 1 51.18 -30.28 -33.36
C MET A 1 51.25 -28.99 -32.51
N LYS A 2 52.37 -28.24 -32.46
CA LYS A 2 52.50 -27.04 -31.58
C LYS A 2 51.62 -25.83 -31.94
N ARG A 3 51.26 -25.63 -33.22
CA ARG A 3 50.43 -24.47 -33.65
C ARG A 3 48.97 -24.53 -33.20
N LEU A 4 48.39 -25.73 -33.05
CA LEU A 4 46.99 -25.90 -32.59
C LEU A 4 46.80 -25.56 -31.10
N ARG A 5 47.83 -25.71 -30.26
CA ARG A 5 47.78 -25.35 -28.83
C ARG A 5 47.76 -23.84 -28.60
N SER A 6 48.46 -23.06 -29.43
CA SER A 6 48.50 -21.59 -29.32
C SER A 6 47.13 -20.95 -29.57
N ASN A 7 46.36 -21.47 -30.53
CA ASN A 7 45.01 -20.97 -30.83
C ASN A 7 44.02 -21.25 -29.69
N LYS A 8 44.19 -22.36 -28.96
CA LYS A 8 43.37 -22.67 -27.77
C LYS A 8 43.58 -21.67 -26.64
N VAL A 9 44.81 -21.19 -26.46
CA VAL A 9 45.16 -20.19 -25.44
C VAL A 9 44.61 -18.81 -25.81
N ALA A 10 44.72 -18.42 -27.09
CA ALA A 10 44.13 -17.16 -27.59
C ALA A 10 42.60 -17.16 -27.48
N LEU A 11 41.95 -18.29 -27.75
CA LEU A 11 40.49 -18.43 -27.66
C LEU A 11 40.00 -18.48 -26.21
N SER A 12 40.79 -19.01 -25.26
CA SER A 12 40.41 -19.12 -23.84
C SER A 12 40.15 -17.76 -23.17
N ASN A 13 40.90 -16.73 -23.57
CA ASN A 13 40.69 -15.38 -23.05
C ASN A 13 39.35 -14.81 -23.53
N VAL A 14 39.05 -14.98 -24.83
CA VAL A 14 37.78 -14.55 -25.44
C VAL A 14 36.59 -15.28 -24.82
N VAL A 15 36.71 -16.59 -24.62
CA VAL A 15 35.66 -17.41 -23.99
C VAL A 15 35.44 -16.97 -22.54
N SER A 16 36.49 -16.69 -21.77
CA SER A 16 36.35 -16.21 -20.38
C SER A 16 35.65 -14.84 -20.34
N THR A 17 35.99 -13.93 -21.24
CA THR A 17 35.30 -12.63 -21.35
C THR A 17 33.84 -12.77 -21.74
N LEU A 18 33.49 -13.70 -22.62
CA LEU A 18 32.10 -14.01 -22.99
C LEU A 18 31.31 -14.60 -21.82
N ILE A 19 31.91 -15.50 -21.04
CA ILE A 19 31.26 -16.08 -19.86
C ILE A 19 30.97 -14.98 -18.83
N ILE A 20 31.95 -14.13 -18.51
CA ILE A 20 31.77 -13.03 -17.56
C ILE A 20 30.70 -12.05 -18.05
N LEU A 21 30.69 -11.75 -19.36
CA LEU A 21 29.70 -10.86 -19.95
C LEU A 21 28.28 -11.43 -19.83
N VAL A 22 28.09 -12.70 -20.17
CA VAL A 22 26.77 -13.34 -20.09
C VAL A 22 26.29 -13.42 -18.63
N VAL A 23 27.14 -13.86 -17.71
CA VAL A 23 26.77 -13.98 -16.29
C VAL A 23 26.45 -12.62 -15.68
N SER A 24 27.22 -11.58 -16.01
CA SER A 24 26.97 -10.22 -15.48
C SER A 24 25.64 -9.64 -15.96
N VAL A 25 25.28 -9.83 -17.24
CA VAL A 25 24.00 -9.38 -17.79
C VAL A 25 22.83 -10.17 -17.17
N LEU A 26 22.97 -11.49 -17.02
CA LEU A 26 21.93 -12.32 -16.40
C LEU A 26 21.67 -11.92 -14.94
N LEU A 27 22.73 -11.72 -14.16
CA LEU A 27 22.61 -11.29 -12.76
C LEU A 27 22.02 -9.88 -12.65
N ALA A 28 22.43 -8.95 -13.52
CA ALA A 28 21.88 -7.60 -13.54
C ALA A 28 20.38 -7.59 -13.84
N GLY A 29 19.91 -8.44 -14.77
CA GLY A 29 18.50 -8.57 -15.09
C GLY A 29 17.66 -9.05 -13.91
N VAL A 30 18.13 -10.08 -13.20
CA VAL A 30 17.43 -10.63 -12.03
C VAL A 30 17.32 -9.60 -10.89
N VAL A 31 18.43 -8.91 -10.59
CA VAL A 31 18.44 -7.88 -9.54
C VAL A 31 17.53 -6.72 -9.90
N THR A 32 17.52 -6.29 -11.17
CA THR A 32 16.66 -5.22 -11.64
C THR A 32 15.18 -5.60 -11.51
N MET A 33 14.79 -6.79 -11.98
CA MET A 33 13.40 -7.26 -11.85
C MET A 33 12.98 -7.39 -10.39
N TYR A 34 13.86 -7.87 -9.52
CA TYR A 34 13.59 -7.94 -8.08
C TYR A 34 13.40 -6.56 -7.46
N ALA A 35 14.27 -5.61 -7.78
CA ALA A 35 14.18 -4.23 -7.31
C ALA A 35 12.89 -3.53 -7.80
N VAL A 36 12.51 -3.75 -9.06
CA VAL A 36 11.27 -3.22 -9.64
C VAL A 36 10.06 -3.81 -8.93
N ASN A 37 10.04 -5.12 -8.68
CA ASN A 37 8.92 -5.78 -8.00
C ASN A 37 8.76 -5.27 -6.55
N ILE A 38 9.85 -5.08 -5.82
CA ILE A 38 9.80 -4.50 -4.47
C ILE A 38 9.32 -3.05 -4.52
N THR A 39 9.83 -2.25 -5.45
CA THR A 39 9.45 -0.83 -5.54
C THR A 39 7.98 -0.71 -5.94
N SER A 40 7.51 -1.48 -6.93
CA SER A 40 6.12 -1.50 -7.41
C SER A 40 5.13 -1.95 -6.34
N THR A 41 5.52 -2.86 -5.44
CA THR A 41 4.66 -3.29 -4.33
C THR A 41 4.69 -2.30 -3.16
N ARG A 42 5.80 -1.58 -2.93
CA ARG A 42 5.93 -0.58 -1.85
C ARG A 42 5.39 0.81 -2.20
N THR A 43 5.24 1.17 -3.48
CA THR A 43 4.56 2.43 -3.87
C THR A 43 3.05 2.34 -3.74
N GLN A 44 2.50 1.12 -3.64
CA GLN A 44 1.09 0.87 -3.41
C GLN A 44 0.79 0.74 -1.91
N GLN A 45 1.28 1.68 -1.12
CA GLN A 45 0.96 1.71 0.31
C GLN A 45 -0.53 1.99 0.50
N GLU A 46 -1.16 1.12 1.28
CA GLU A 46 -2.48 1.38 1.85
C GLU A 46 -2.31 2.43 2.94
N ALA A 47 -2.94 3.57 2.76
CA ALA A 47 -2.87 4.67 3.70
C ALA A 47 -4.28 5.22 3.91
N LEU A 48 -4.80 5.02 5.11
CA LEU A 48 -6.07 5.58 5.54
C LEU A 48 -5.82 6.80 6.40
N LYS A 49 -6.46 7.91 6.05
CA LYS A 49 -6.48 9.11 6.86
C LYS A 49 -7.84 9.23 7.53
N VAL A 50 -7.86 9.09 8.86
CA VAL A 50 -9.06 9.35 9.64
C VAL A 50 -9.06 10.81 10.06
N THR A 51 -10.08 11.55 9.67
CA THR A 51 -10.27 12.97 10.04
C THR A 51 -11.59 13.16 10.77
N LYS A 52 -11.68 14.25 11.54
CA LYS A 52 -12.92 14.73 12.17
C LYS A 52 -13.67 13.66 12.98
N GLN A 53 -13.01 13.12 13.99
CA GLN A 53 -13.63 12.15 14.89
C GLN A 53 -14.52 12.88 15.89
N ALA A 54 -15.77 12.49 16.00
CA ALA A 54 -16.70 13.04 16.97
C ALA A 54 -17.54 11.92 17.60
N VAL A 55 -17.76 12.02 18.91
CA VAL A 55 -18.60 11.10 19.68
C VAL A 55 -19.59 11.94 20.46
N TRP A 56 -20.87 11.64 20.30
CA TRP A 56 -21.97 12.28 21.02
C TRP A 56 -22.69 11.27 21.87
N VAL A 57 -23.13 11.72 23.04
CA VAL A 57 -23.92 10.92 23.97
C VAL A 57 -25.17 11.71 24.32
N TYR A 58 -26.32 11.11 24.06
CA TYR A 58 -27.62 11.66 24.42
C TYR A 58 -27.94 11.36 25.89
N GLY A 59 -28.83 12.17 26.49
CA GLY A 59 -29.22 12.02 27.89
C GLY A 59 -29.99 10.73 28.21
N ASP A 60 -30.49 10.04 27.18
CA ASP A 60 -31.11 8.72 27.25
C ASP A 60 -30.09 7.57 27.28
N GLY A 61 -28.79 7.89 27.17
CA GLY A 61 -27.69 6.91 27.10
C GLY A 61 -27.31 6.48 25.69
N THR A 62 -28.00 6.96 24.65
CA THR A 62 -27.68 6.61 23.26
C THR A 62 -26.40 7.32 22.82
N ALA A 63 -25.41 6.54 22.37
CA ALA A 63 -24.13 7.08 21.91
C ALA A 63 -23.97 6.90 20.39
N TYR A 64 -23.53 7.95 19.72
CA TYR A 64 -23.19 7.94 18.31
C TYR A 64 -21.76 8.39 18.11
N ALA A 65 -21.11 7.78 17.12
CA ALA A 65 -19.78 8.18 16.70
C ALA A 65 -19.76 8.38 15.20
N ALA A 66 -19.08 9.42 14.76
CA ALA A 66 -18.85 9.69 13.36
C ALA A 66 -17.36 9.97 13.13
N LEU A 67 -16.86 9.47 12.01
CA LEU A 67 -15.51 9.71 11.54
C LEU A 67 -15.53 9.85 10.03
N ALA A 68 -14.68 10.71 9.50
CA ALA A 68 -14.42 10.79 8.07
C ALA A 68 -13.18 9.96 7.76
N ILE A 69 -13.28 9.08 6.76
CA ILE A 69 -12.18 8.21 6.32
C ILE A 69 -11.87 8.57 4.87
N ASP A 70 -10.66 9.03 4.64
CA ASP A 70 -10.14 9.26 3.30
C ASP A 70 -9.10 8.19 2.98
N ASN A 71 -9.27 7.52 1.83
CA ASN A 71 -8.23 6.66 1.28
C ASN A 71 -7.24 7.53 0.53
N VAL A 72 -6.06 7.75 1.12
CA VAL A 72 -4.95 8.49 0.52
C VAL A 72 -3.90 7.54 -0.08
N GLY A 73 -4.13 6.22 0.03
CA GLY A 73 -3.28 5.18 -0.53
C GLY A 73 -3.58 4.89 -2.00
N GLY A 74 -2.73 4.04 -2.60
CA GLY A 74 -2.87 3.61 -4.00
C GLY A 74 -3.71 2.35 -4.20
N ARG A 75 -4.31 1.80 -3.14
CA ARG A 75 -5.11 0.56 -3.15
C ARG A 75 -6.38 0.72 -2.32
N ASP A 76 -7.38 -0.10 -2.63
CA ASP A 76 -8.59 -0.21 -1.82
C ASP A 76 -8.27 -0.81 -0.45
N VAL A 77 -8.95 -0.31 0.59
CA VAL A 77 -8.78 -0.78 1.96
C VAL A 77 -10.10 -1.36 2.45
N VAL A 78 -10.03 -2.52 3.10
CA VAL A 78 -11.17 -3.17 3.75
C VAL A 78 -11.10 -2.89 5.24
N ILE A 79 -12.19 -2.38 5.81
CA ILE A 79 -12.33 -2.18 7.26
C ILE A 79 -12.94 -3.46 7.83
N ASP A 80 -12.27 -4.08 8.79
CA ASP A 80 -12.72 -5.33 9.43
C ASP A 80 -13.51 -5.08 10.71
N LYS A 81 -13.11 -4.08 11.48
CA LYS A 81 -13.73 -3.75 12.76
C LYS A 81 -13.64 -2.27 13.10
N ILE A 82 -14.71 -1.74 13.68
CA ILE A 82 -14.75 -0.41 14.28
C ILE A 82 -14.93 -0.58 15.80
N GLN A 83 -14.01 -0.02 16.57
CA GLN A 83 -14.06 -0.06 18.03
C GLN A 83 -13.76 1.32 18.61
N ILE A 84 -14.48 1.67 19.67
CA ILE A 84 -14.31 2.93 20.40
C ILE A 84 -14.08 2.57 21.86
N ARG A 85 -12.91 2.94 22.37
CA ARG A 85 -12.49 2.65 23.76
C ARG A 85 -12.63 1.17 24.16
N GLY A 86 -12.41 0.25 23.21
CA GLY A 86 -12.48 -1.20 23.45
C GLY A 86 -13.88 -1.82 23.35
N VAL A 87 -14.91 -1.02 23.05
CA VAL A 87 -16.24 -1.54 22.70
C VAL A 87 -16.38 -1.58 21.19
N GLU A 88 -16.72 -2.75 20.67
CA GLU A 88 -16.92 -2.99 19.25
C GLU A 88 -18.31 -2.52 18.80
N ALA A 89 -18.36 -1.83 17.65
CA ALA A 89 -19.62 -1.48 17.00
C ALA A 89 -19.99 -2.56 15.97
N PRO A 90 -21.16 -3.22 16.10
CA PRO A 90 -21.59 -4.21 15.12
C PRO A 90 -21.89 -3.54 13.78
N TRP A 91 -21.54 -4.22 12.68
CA TRP A 91 -21.76 -3.73 11.31
C TRP A 91 -23.22 -3.38 10.99
N SER A 92 -24.19 -3.98 11.70
CA SER A 92 -25.62 -3.65 11.56
C SER A 92 -25.96 -2.21 11.96
N ASN A 93 -25.14 -1.59 12.81
CA ASN A 93 -25.35 -0.24 13.34
C ASN A 93 -24.37 0.77 12.72
N VAL A 94 -23.63 0.36 11.68
CA VAL A 94 -22.67 1.22 10.97
C VAL A 94 -23.30 1.68 9.66
N TYR A 95 -23.42 2.99 9.52
CA TYR A 95 -23.89 3.63 8.30
C TYR A 95 -22.75 4.43 7.68
N TYR A 96 -22.60 4.36 6.36
CA TYR A 96 -21.60 5.13 5.63
C TYR A 96 -22.23 5.86 4.47
N ILE A 97 -21.67 7.02 4.16
CA ILE A 97 -21.95 7.77 2.94
C ILE A 97 -20.64 7.95 2.19
N ARG A 98 -20.65 7.67 0.89
CA ARG A 98 -19.50 7.94 0.03
C ARG A 98 -19.65 9.31 -0.58
N LEU A 99 -18.69 10.19 -0.31
CA LEU A 99 -18.62 11.52 -0.89
C LEU A 99 -17.47 11.56 -1.89
N GLY A 100 -17.63 12.32 -2.97
CA GLY A 100 -16.59 12.49 -4.00
C GLY A 100 -15.46 13.46 -3.59
N SER A 101 -15.60 14.12 -2.44
CA SER A 101 -14.62 15.06 -1.90
C SER A 101 -14.58 14.98 -0.38
N ALA A 102 -13.44 15.38 0.19
CA ALA A 102 -13.25 15.41 1.64
C ALA A 102 -14.22 16.41 2.30
N ILE A 103 -14.79 16.01 3.42
CA ILE A 103 -15.71 16.86 4.20
C ILE A 103 -14.93 18.05 4.76
N SER A 104 -15.38 19.28 4.47
CA SER A 104 -14.78 20.52 4.98
C SER A 104 -15.47 21.06 6.25
N THR A 105 -16.73 20.72 6.47
CA THR A 105 -17.53 21.11 7.64
C THR A 105 -17.39 20.16 8.84
N SER A 106 -17.82 20.59 10.03
CA SER A 106 -17.87 19.71 11.20
C SER A 106 -18.87 18.57 10.99
N LEU A 107 -18.61 17.42 11.62
CA LEU A 107 -19.62 16.35 11.67
C LEU A 107 -20.74 16.77 12.62
N ASN A 108 -21.98 16.49 12.23
CA ASN A 108 -23.17 16.80 13.02
C ASN A 108 -23.67 15.54 13.72
N CYS A 109 -24.21 15.70 14.93
CA CYS A 109 -24.84 14.57 15.60
C CYS A 109 -26.14 14.17 14.87
N PRO A 110 -26.50 12.88 14.86
CA PRO A 110 -27.75 12.43 14.24
C PRO A 110 -28.93 13.13 14.92
N SER A 111 -29.82 13.77 14.16
CA SER A 111 -30.95 14.60 14.67
C SER A 111 -30.60 16.02 15.17
N ALA A 112 -29.36 16.50 15.01
CA ALA A 112 -29.11 17.94 15.09
C ALA A 112 -29.63 18.65 13.84
N THR A 113 -30.29 19.79 14.04
CA THR A 113 -30.59 20.74 12.98
C THR A 113 -29.25 21.22 12.39
N PRO A 114 -29.03 21.11 11.06
CA PRO A 114 -27.84 21.68 10.45
C PRO A 114 -27.87 23.20 10.65
N ASN A 115 -26.81 23.75 11.25
CA ASN A 115 -26.57 25.19 11.24
C ASN A 115 -25.94 25.61 9.91
#